data_AF-A0A523MW24-F1
#
_entry.id   AF-A0A523MW24-F1
#
_cell.length_a   1.000
_cell.length_b   1.000
_cell.length_c   1.000
_cell.angle_alpha   90.00
_cell.angle_beta   90.00
_cell.angle_gamma   90.00
#
_symmetry.space_group_name_H-M   'P 1'
#
loop_
_entity.id
_entity.type
_entity.pdbx_description
1 polymer ?
#
loop_
_entity_poly.entity_id
_entity_poly.type
_entity_poly.pdbx_seq_one_letter_code
_entity_poly.pdbx_strand_id
1 'polypeptide(L)'
;MTSNIFSILNTAKAGLLSQQLGIEVVGHNIANVQTEGFTRQEVNFSTARPRQTGLGLLGTGVRVDSITRDFDKFLFNQILGEGSSTGNFGVRSGLFKTIEILFNTTTGRNLSGDLDDLFLAFDDLAINPSGLAERTTVVANAETLTSNFNLLGKNLFQERINADLSVNDTVSEINLLLDEIASLNSSIHSIETGLSPANDLRDKRDLA
;
A
#
# COMPACT_ATOMS: atom_id res chain seq x y z
N MET A 1 -47.76 -38.51 10.61
CA MET A 1 -46.73 -39.13 9.76
C MET A 1 -45.50 -39.41 10.60
N THR A 2 -45.20 -40.68 10.81
CA THR A 2 -44.07 -41.19 11.61
C THR A 2 -42.74 -40.91 10.93
N SER A 3 -41.65 -40.90 11.70
CA SER A 3 -40.30 -40.79 11.17
C SER A 3 -40.03 -41.88 10.12
N ASN A 4 -39.58 -41.50 8.92
CA ASN A 4 -39.30 -42.41 7.81
C ASN A 4 -37.78 -42.43 7.57
N ILE A 5 -37.20 -43.60 7.23
CA ILE A 5 -35.77 -43.79 6.93
C ILE A 5 -35.26 -42.75 5.92
N PHE A 6 -36.07 -42.37 4.94
CA PHE A 6 -35.74 -41.33 3.96
C PHE A 6 -35.50 -39.95 4.59
N SER A 7 -36.21 -39.60 5.67
CA SER A 7 -36.00 -38.34 6.40
C SER A 7 -34.66 -38.33 7.13
N ILE A 8 -34.25 -39.47 7.67
CA ILE A 8 -32.96 -39.61 8.37
C ILE A 8 -31.82 -39.55 7.35
N LEU A 9 -31.94 -40.28 6.24
CA LEU A 9 -30.97 -40.26 5.15
C LEU A 9 -30.82 -38.87 4.52
N ASN A 10 -31.92 -38.13 4.34
CA ASN A 10 -31.86 -36.75 3.85
C ASN A 10 -31.16 -35.81 4.84
N THR A 11 -31.40 -35.98 6.15
CA THR A 11 -30.70 -35.21 7.19
C THR A 11 -29.20 -35.49 7.18
N ALA A 12 -28.81 -36.77 7.08
CA ALA A 12 -27.42 -37.18 6.97
C ALA A 12 -26.74 -36.65 5.70
N LYS A 13 -27.44 -36.72 4.55
CA LYS A 13 -26.98 -36.15 3.27
C LYS A 13 -26.74 -34.64 3.38
N ALA A 14 -27.69 -33.89 3.95
CA ALA A 14 -27.55 -32.44 4.12
C ALA A 14 -26.36 -32.09 5.02
N GLY A 15 -26.13 -32.87 6.09
CA GLY A 15 -24.96 -32.75 6.94
C GLY A 15 -23.65 -32.97 6.18
N LEU A 16 -23.54 -34.07 5.44
CA LEU A 16 -22.34 -34.40 4.67
C LEU A 16 -22.01 -33.35 3.61
N LEU A 17 -23.02 -32.91 2.83
CA LEU A 17 -22.82 -31.87 1.80
C LEU A 17 -22.43 -30.52 2.41
N SER A 18 -23.03 -30.14 3.54
CA SER A 18 -22.69 -28.88 4.22
C SER A 18 -21.25 -28.92 4.77
N GLN A 19 -20.83 -30.05 5.35
CA GLN A 19 -19.47 -30.22 5.85
C GLN A 19 -18.44 -30.33 4.72
N GLN A 20 -18.80 -30.94 3.58
CA GLN A 20 -17.96 -30.94 2.38
C GLN A 20 -17.64 -29.52 1.92
N LEU A 21 -18.65 -28.63 1.85
CA LEU A 21 -18.43 -27.22 1.52
C LEU A 21 -17.53 -26.53 2.56
N GLY A 22 -17.68 -26.85 3.85
CA GLY A 22 -16.77 -26.39 4.90
C GLY A 22 -15.31 -26.77 4.63
N ILE A 23 -15.07 -28.01 4.22
CA ILE A 23 -13.72 -28.49 3.86
C ILE A 23 -13.19 -27.77 2.61
N GLU A 24 -14.05 -27.53 1.60
CA GLU A 24 -13.67 -26.77 0.40
C GLU A 24 -13.23 -25.35 0.76
N VAL A 25 -13.95 -24.66 1.64
CA VAL A 25 -13.57 -23.32 2.12
C VAL A 25 -12.28 -23.34 2.94
N VAL A 26 -12.07 -24.37 3.76
CA VAL A 26 -10.78 -24.57 4.45
C VAL A 26 -9.64 -24.76 3.44
N GLY A 27 -9.86 -25.56 2.39
CA GLY A 27 -8.90 -25.74 1.31
C GLY A 27 -8.60 -24.43 0.59
N HIS A 28 -9.62 -23.64 0.28
CA HIS A 28 -9.49 -22.31 -0.33
C HIS A 28 -8.66 -21.35 0.55
N ASN A 29 -8.94 -21.33 1.85
CA ASN A 29 -8.19 -20.51 2.81
C ASN A 29 -6.71 -20.92 2.89
N ILE A 30 -6.42 -22.22 2.93
CA ILE A 30 -5.04 -22.72 2.98
C ILE A 30 -4.29 -22.38 1.69
N ALA A 31 -4.94 -22.55 0.54
CA ALA A 31 -4.35 -22.27 -0.76
C ALA A 31 -3.99 -20.77 -0.94
N ASN A 32 -4.77 -19.89 -0.34
CA ASN A 32 -4.62 -18.43 -0.48
C ASN A 32 -4.02 -17.74 0.75
N VAL A 33 -3.55 -18.48 1.75
CA VAL A 33 -3.01 -17.87 2.99
C VAL A 33 -1.80 -16.96 2.76
N GLN A 34 -1.09 -17.15 1.64
CA GLN A 34 0.05 -16.34 1.23
C GLN A 34 -0.29 -15.34 0.11
N THR A 35 -1.55 -15.29 -0.33
CA THR A 35 -1.99 -14.35 -1.34
C THR A 35 -2.23 -12.98 -0.68
N GLU A 36 -1.57 -11.95 -1.20
CA GLU A 36 -1.73 -10.59 -0.70
C GLU A 36 -3.20 -10.12 -0.82
N GLY A 37 -3.68 -9.40 0.20
CA GLY A 37 -5.06 -8.91 0.26
C GLY A 37 -6.12 -9.98 0.57
N PHE A 38 -5.77 -11.27 0.62
CA PHE A 38 -6.73 -12.34 0.91
C PHE A 38 -7.23 -12.28 2.36
N THR A 39 -8.54 -12.39 2.52
CA THR A 39 -9.19 -12.55 3.83
C THR A 39 -9.69 -13.97 4.03
N ARG A 40 -9.55 -14.49 5.25
CA ARG A 40 -10.09 -15.81 5.60
C ARG A 40 -11.60 -15.81 5.38
N GLN A 41 -12.12 -16.89 4.81
CA GLN A 41 -13.56 -17.09 4.65
C GLN A 41 -14.09 -18.12 5.65
N GLU A 42 -15.28 -17.86 6.18
CA GLU A 42 -15.99 -18.70 7.13
C GLU A 42 -17.36 -19.12 6.58
N VAL A 43 -17.72 -20.39 6.81
CA VAL A 43 -19.02 -20.94 6.42
C VAL A 43 -19.99 -20.78 7.58
N ASN A 44 -21.06 -20.02 7.36
CA ASN A 44 -22.12 -19.83 8.34
C ASN A 44 -23.16 -20.95 8.23
N PHE A 45 -23.15 -21.85 9.21
CA PHE A 45 -24.12 -22.93 9.30
C PHE A 45 -25.35 -22.51 10.10
N SER A 46 -26.54 -22.93 9.66
CA SER A 46 -27.77 -22.80 10.43
C SER A 46 -28.62 -24.06 10.42
N THR A 47 -29.51 -24.18 11.40
CA THR A 47 -30.45 -25.29 11.45
C THR A 47 -31.45 -25.17 10.29
N ALA A 48 -31.59 -26.25 9.52
CA ALA A 48 -32.61 -26.34 8.49
C ALA A 48 -34.02 -26.25 9.11
N ARG A 49 -35.01 -25.78 8.33
CA ARG A 49 -36.37 -25.55 8.82
C ARG A 49 -36.95 -26.84 9.45
N PRO A 50 -37.34 -26.82 10.73
CA PRO A 50 -37.86 -28.00 11.40
C PRO A 50 -39.22 -28.39 10.81
N ARG A 51 -39.56 -29.68 10.90
CA ARG A 51 -40.85 -30.21 10.46
C ARG A 51 -41.79 -30.41 11.64
N GLN A 52 -43.08 -30.13 11.44
CA GLN A 52 -44.13 -30.40 12.43
C GLN A 52 -44.36 -31.91 12.56
N THR A 53 -44.37 -32.42 13.78
CA THR A 53 -44.75 -33.80 14.11
C THR A 53 -45.84 -33.80 15.19
N GLY A 54 -46.48 -34.96 15.42
CA GLY A 54 -47.46 -35.10 16.50
C GLY A 54 -46.89 -34.91 17.92
N LEU A 55 -45.56 -34.83 18.06
CA LEU A 55 -44.82 -34.66 19.31
C LEU A 55 -44.15 -33.27 19.41
N GLY A 56 -44.36 -32.38 18.44
CA GLY A 56 -43.71 -31.07 18.35
C GLY A 56 -42.86 -30.87 17.09
N LEU A 57 -42.04 -29.82 17.07
CA LEU A 57 -41.13 -29.51 15.97
C LEU A 57 -39.88 -30.39 16.05
N LEU A 58 -39.57 -31.08 14.96
CA LEU A 58 -38.37 -31.91 14.82
C LEU A 58 -37.40 -31.27 13.82
N GLY A 59 -36.14 -31.06 14.21
CA GLY A 59 -35.09 -30.55 13.33
C GLY A 59 -34.85 -31.43 12.10
N THR A 60 -34.49 -30.81 10.99
CA THR A 60 -34.26 -31.48 9.69
C THR A 60 -32.80 -31.44 9.24
N GLY A 61 -31.88 -31.07 10.16
CA GLY A 61 -30.45 -31.03 9.92
C GLY A 61 -29.89 -29.62 9.85
N VAL A 62 -28.81 -29.47 9.09
CA VAL A 62 -28.06 -28.23 8.90
C VAL A 62 -28.14 -27.79 7.45
N ARG A 63 -28.02 -26.49 7.23
CA ARG A 63 -27.82 -25.87 5.92
C ARG A 63 -26.75 -24.79 6.04
N VAL A 64 -26.20 -24.38 4.90
CA VAL A 64 -25.28 -23.24 4.82
C VAL A 64 -26.10 -22.01 4.46
N ASP A 65 -26.01 -20.96 5.29
CA ASP A 65 -26.68 -19.69 5.03
C ASP A 65 -25.82 -18.77 4.15
N SER A 66 -24.51 -18.73 4.37
CA SER A 66 -23.57 -17.91 3.59
C SER A 66 -22.12 -18.32 3.82
N ILE A 67 -21.24 -17.84 2.95
CA ILE A 67 -19.78 -17.83 3.16
C ILE A 67 -19.37 -16.38 3.28
N THR A 68 -18.82 -15.98 4.43
CA THR A 68 -18.46 -14.58 4.71
C THR A 68 -16.96 -14.45 4.94
N ARG A 69 -16.43 -13.27 4.64
CA ARG A 69 -15.06 -12.89 4.98
C ARG A 69 -14.95 -12.58 6.48
N ASP A 70 -13.88 -13.06 7.10
CA ASP A 70 -13.42 -12.62 8.40
C ASP A 70 -12.58 -11.35 8.21
N PHE A 71 -13.25 -10.20 8.35
CA PHE A 71 -12.72 -8.89 8.02
C PHE A 71 -13.07 -7.88 9.11
N ASP A 72 -12.03 -7.29 9.71
CA ASP A 72 -12.19 -6.20 10.67
C ASP A 72 -12.26 -4.85 9.94
N LYS A 73 -13.48 -4.36 9.78
CA LYS A 73 -13.75 -3.06 9.15
C LYS A 73 -13.17 -1.89 9.96
N PHE A 74 -13.09 -1.98 11.29
CA PHE A 74 -12.54 -0.91 12.10
C PHE A 74 -11.04 -0.79 11.88
N LEU A 75 -10.32 -1.91 11.95
CA LEU A 75 -8.89 -1.96 11.68
C LEU A 75 -8.57 -1.49 10.26
N PHE A 76 -9.34 -1.94 9.26
CA PHE A 76 -9.14 -1.52 7.88
C PHE A 76 -9.30 0.00 7.69
N ASN A 77 -10.33 0.61 8.29
CA ASN A 77 -10.50 2.05 8.23
C ASN A 77 -9.36 2.81 8.93
N GLN A 78 -8.82 2.25 10.02
CA GLN A 78 -7.67 2.84 10.71
C GLN A 78 -6.41 2.79 9.82
N ILE A 79 -6.17 1.67 9.13
CA ILE A 79 -5.08 1.52 8.16
C ILE A 79 -5.23 2.56 7.03
N LEU A 80 -6.42 2.68 6.45
CA LEU A 80 -6.69 3.69 5.41
C LEU A 80 -6.46 5.12 5.91
N GLY A 81 -6.87 5.42 7.15
CA GLY A 81 -6.66 6.73 7.76
C GLY A 81 -5.18 7.10 7.93
N GLU A 82 -4.34 6.14 8.33
CA GLU A 82 -2.91 6.36 8.53
C GLU A 82 -2.07 6.24 7.24
N GLY A 83 -2.61 5.60 6.20
CA GLY A 83 -1.92 5.38 4.92
C GLY A 83 -1.47 6.68 4.25
N SER A 84 -2.34 7.69 4.23
CA SER A 84 -2.01 9.01 3.64
C SER A 84 -0.86 9.71 4.38
N SER A 85 -0.90 9.68 5.72
CA SER A 85 0.15 10.26 6.57
C SER A 85 1.49 9.57 6.34
N THR A 86 1.48 8.24 6.37
CA THR A 86 2.65 7.39 6.15
C THR A 86 3.26 7.64 4.78
N GLY A 87 2.45 7.71 3.72
CA GLY A 87 2.88 8.01 2.36
C GLY A 87 3.54 9.40 2.26
N ASN A 88 2.91 10.43 2.82
CA ASN A 88 3.46 11.80 2.82
C ASN A 88 4.83 11.86 3.50
N PHE A 89 4.97 11.30 4.70
CA PHE A 89 6.26 11.27 5.39
C PHE A 89 7.30 10.41 4.67
N GLY A 90 6.89 9.32 4.04
CA GLY A 90 7.76 8.47 3.20
C GLY A 90 8.36 9.25 2.04
N VAL A 91 7.53 9.95 1.26
CA VAL A 91 7.97 10.78 0.12
C VAL A 91 8.90 11.90 0.59
N ARG A 92 8.51 12.64 1.65
CA ARG A 92 9.35 13.72 2.21
C ARG A 92 10.70 13.21 2.69
N SER A 93 10.72 12.09 3.40
CA SER A 93 11.95 11.46 3.89
C SER A 93 12.87 11.08 2.74
N GLY A 94 12.32 10.50 1.66
CA GLY A 94 13.07 10.20 0.44
C GLY A 94 13.72 11.43 -0.17
N LEU A 95 12.94 12.49 -0.39
CA LEU A 95 13.43 13.76 -0.96
C LEU A 95 14.51 14.41 -0.07
N PHE A 96 14.32 14.44 1.24
CA PHE A 96 15.30 15.02 2.15
C PHE A 96 16.61 14.24 2.19
N LYS A 97 16.59 12.91 2.08
CA LYS A 97 17.82 12.10 1.94
C LYS A 97 18.58 12.45 0.68
N THR A 98 17.89 12.64 -0.44
CA THR A 98 18.54 13.07 -1.70
C THR A 98 19.16 14.46 -1.54
N ILE A 99 18.44 15.42 -0.95
CA ILE A 99 18.96 16.76 -0.69
C ILE A 99 20.17 16.72 0.26
N GLU A 100 20.13 15.92 1.32
CA GLU A 100 21.24 15.76 2.26
C GLU A 100 22.51 15.26 1.56
N ILE A 101 22.39 14.30 0.63
CA ILE A 101 23.50 13.81 -0.20
C ILE A 101 24.05 14.94 -1.09
N LEU A 102 23.19 15.80 -1.65
CA LEU A 102 23.65 16.92 -2.49
C LEU A 102 24.44 17.97 -1.69
N PHE A 103 24.06 18.22 -0.44
CA PHE A 103 24.74 19.16 0.43
C PHE A 103 26.00 18.59 1.10
N ASN A 104 26.22 17.28 1.02
CA ASN A 104 27.25 16.48 1.73
C ASN A 104 28.36 17.32 2.38
N THR A 105 28.16 17.63 3.66
CA THR A 105 29.06 18.47 4.46
C THR A 105 30.19 17.68 5.11
N THR A 106 30.15 16.35 5.07
CA THR A 106 30.96 15.48 5.95
C THR A 106 32.16 14.84 5.26
N THR A 107 32.17 14.71 3.93
CA THR A 107 33.27 14.07 3.20
C THR A 107 33.59 14.81 1.89
N GLY A 108 34.78 15.40 1.76
CA GLY A 108 35.27 16.06 0.54
C GLY A 108 35.33 17.59 0.62
N ARG A 109 35.62 18.24 -0.52
CA ARG A 109 35.56 19.70 -0.67
C ARG A 109 34.07 20.09 -0.70
N ASN A 110 33.60 20.75 0.35
CA ASN A 110 32.21 21.21 0.50
C ASN A 110 32.16 22.74 0.33
N LEU A 111 30.96 23.31 0.16
CA LEU A 111 30.80 24.76 -0.05
C LEU A 111 31.42 25.61 1.09
N SER A 112 31.42 25.11 2.32
CA SER A 112 32.07 25.79 3.45
C SER A 112 33.58 25.81 3.29
N GLY A 113 34.19 24.69 2.88
CA GLY A 113 35.62 24.62 2.57
C GLY A 113 36.00 25.50 1.38
N ASP A 114 35.19 25.52 0.32
CA ASP A 114 35.44 26.41 -0.83
C ASP A 114 35.35 27.91 -0.43
N LEU A 115 34.47 28.25 0.51
CA LEU A 115 34.38 29.60 1.08
C LEU A 115 35.61 29.93 1.94
N ASP A 116 36.02 29.00 2.80
CA ASP A 116 37.20 29.15 3.65
C ASP A 116 38.47 29.35 2.79
N ASP A 117 38.64 28.53 1.75
CA ASP A 117 39.75 28.63 0.78
C ASP A 117 39.75 29.98 0.04
N LEU A 118 38.57 30.51 -0.30
CA LEU A 118 38.45 31.82 -0.93
C LEU A 118 38.85 32.94 0.04
N PHE A 119 38.40 32.89 1.30
CA PHE A 119 38.76 33.89 2.31
C PHE A 119 40.25 33.86 2.66
N LEU A 120 40.85 32.67 2.76
CA LEU A 120 42.29 32.52 2.95
C LEU A 120 43.09 33.12 1.79
N ALA A 121 42.65 32.90 0.54
CA ALA A 121 43.30 33.50 -0.62
C ALA A 121 43.20 35.04 -0.62
N PHE A 122 42.11 35.61 -0.11
CA PHE A 122 42.00 37.06 0.08
C PHE A 122 42.93 37.60 1.17
N ASP A 123 43.15 36.84 2.25
CA ASP A 123 44.10 37.20 3.31
C ASP A 123 45.53 37.24 2.77
N ASP A 124 45.93 36.21 2.01
CA ASP A 124 47.24 36.15 1.34
C ASP A 124 47.43 37.32 0.37
N LEU A 125 46.40 37.65 -0.42
CA LEU A 125 46.42 38.79 -1.34
C LEU A 125 46.52 40.14 -0.60
N ALA A 126 45.92 40.26 0.59
CA ALA A 126 46.02 41.48 1.39
C ALA A 126 47.44 41.72 1.91
N ILE A 127 48.20 40.65 2.19
CA ILE A 127 49.61 40.72 2.57
C ILE A 127 50.49 41.15 1.39
N ASN A 128 50.22 40.65 0.17
CA ASN A 128 50.97 40.98 -1.04
C ASN A 128 50.06 41.38 -2.24
N PRO A 129 49.52 42.61 -2.27
CA PRO A 129 48.52 43.01 -3.29
C PRO A 129 49.05 43.07 -4.72
N SER A 130 50.37 43.23 -4.91
CA SER A 130 51.03 43.27 -6.22
C SER A 130 51.43 41.89 -6.74
N GLY A 131 51.33 40.85 -5.90
CA GLY A 131 51.70 39.49 -6.25
C GLY A 131 50.77 38.87 -7.29
N LEU A 132 51.35 38.38 -8.40
CA LEU A 132 50.57 37.76 -9.47
C LEU A 132 50.01 36.39 -9.05
N ALA A 133 50.77 35.64 -8.23
CA ALA A 133 50.36 34.32 -7.76
C ALA A 133 49.11 34.41 -6.88
N GLU A 134 49.12 35.32 -5.90
CA GLU A 134 48.04 35.56 -4.95
C GLU A 134 46.76 36.00 -5.67
N ARG A 135 46.86 36.92 -6.64
CA ARG A 135 45.72 37.32 -7.48
C ARG A 135 45.15 36.15 -8.28
N THR A 136 46.01 35.30 -8.83
CA THR A 136 45.60 34.13 -9.61
C THR A 136 44.89 33.10 -8.73
N THR A 137 45.37 32.89 -7.50
CA THR A 137 44.75 31.99 -6.52
C THR A 137 43.35 32.47 -6.12
N VAL A 138 43.16 33.77 -5.84
CA VAL A 138 41.84 34.33 -5.53
C VAL A 138 40.85 34.07 -6.67
N VAL A 139 41.26 34.33 -7.92
CA VAL A 139 40.39 34.08 -9.09
C VAL A 139 40.06 32.60 -9.22
N ALA A 140 41.04 31.70 -9.09
CA ALA A 140 40.82 30.25 -9.20
C ALA A 140 39.89 29.72 -8.09
N ASN A 141 40.03 30.19 -6.86
CA ASN A 141 39.16 29.80 -5.74
C ASN A 141 37.74 30.36 -5.95
N ALA A 142 37.60 31.59 -6.46
CA ALA A 142 36.30 32.17 -6.79
C ALA A 142 35.60 31.41 -7.93
N GLU A 143 36.33 31.01 -8.97
CA GLU A 143 35.81 30.17 -10.06
C GLU A 143 35.36 28.80 -9.54
N THR A 144 36.14 28.18 -8.66
CA THR A 144 35.78 26.90 -8.03
C THR A 144 34.50 27.02 -7.21
N LEU A 145 34.43 28.00 -6.32
CA LEU A 145 33.27 28.23 -5.46
C LEU A 145 32.00 28.49 -6.28
N THR A 146 32.08 29.38 -7.28
CA THR A 146 30.94 29.70 -8.15
C THR A 146 30.51 28.50 -8.99
N SER A 147 31.45 27.69 -9.49
CA SER A 147 31.14 26.43 -10.19
C SER A 147 30.35 25.47 -9.30
N ASN A 148 30.79 25.28 -8.05
CA ASN A 148 30.14 24.38 -7.10
C ASN A 148 28.75 24.87 -6.66
N PHE A 149 28.56 26.17 -6.43
CA PHE A 149 27.24 26.76 -6.20
C PHE A 149 26.29 26.54 -7.37
N ASN A 150 26.77 26.77 -8.59
CA ASN A 150 25.98 26.57 -9.81
C ASN A 150 25.61 25.09 -10.01
N LEU A 151 26.53 24.17 -9.72
CA LEU A 151 26.29 22.74 -9.78
C LEU A 151 25.21 22.31 -8.78
N LEU A 152 25.32 22.75 -7.52
CA LEU A 152 24.32 22.46 -6.49
C LEU A 152 22.94 23.01 -6.90
N GLY A 153 22.88 24.25 -7.39
CA GLY A 153 21.64 24.84 -7.88
C GLY A 153 21.00 24.05 -9.02
N LYS A 154 21.81 23.58 -9.98
CA LYS A 154 21.34 22.71 -11.08
C LYS A 154 20.81 21.38 -10.56
N ASN A 155 21.49 20.74 -9.61
CA ASN A 155 21.05 19.46 -9.05
C ASN A 155 19.73 19.62 -8.27
N LEU A 156 19.60 20.66 -7.44
CA LEU A 156 18.34 20.94 -6.74
C LEU A 156 17.18 21.24 -7.71
N PHE A 157 17.47 21.97 -8.79
CA PHE A 157 16.48 22.22 -9.84
C PHE A 157 16.06 20.93 -10.55
N GLN A 158 17.00 20.02 -10.81
CA GLN A 158 16.71 18.72 -11.38
C GLN A 158 15.86 17.86 -10.45
N GLU A 159 16.15 17.83 -9.15
CA GLU A 159 15.33 17.10 -8.17
C GLU A 159 13.91 17.64 -8.08
N ARG A 160 13.73 18.96 -8.20
CA ARG A 160 12.41 19.57 -8.33
C ARG A 160 11.67 19.06 -9.57
N ILE A 161 12.32 19.05 -10.74
CA ILE A 161 11.71 18.53 -11.97
C ILE A 161 11.32 17.06 -11.80
N ASN A 162 12.17 16.24 -11.19
CA ASN A 162 11.89 14.83 -10.94
C ASN A 162 10.66 14.67 -10.03
N ALA A 163 10.55 15.50 -8.98
CA ALA A 163 9.38 15.51 -8.11
C ALA A 163 8.10 15.91 -8.86
N ASP A 164 8.17 16.94 -9.71
CA ASP A 164 7.03 17.38 -10.54
C ASP A 164 6.60 16.28 -11.54
N LEU A 165 7.54 15.53 -12.11
CA LEU A 165 7.24 14.37 -12.96
C LEU A 165 6.56 13.24 -12.18
N SER A 166 7.09 12.91 -11.00
CA SER A 166 6.49 11.89 -10.13
C SER A 166 5.04 12.19 -9.78
N VAL A 167 4.65 13.46 -9.65
CA VAL A 167 3.24 13.85 -9.42
C VAL A 167 2.35 13.39 -10.59
N ASN A 168 2.78 13.57 -11.83
CA ASN A 168 2.00 13.15 -13.00
C ASN A 168 1.87 11.62 -13.08
N ASP A 169 2.94 10.91 -12.76
CA ASP A 169 2.93 9.44 -12.71
C ASP A 169 1.97 8.94 -11.62
N THR A 170 2.04 9.51 -10.42
CA THR A 170 1.12 9.19 -9.32
C THR A 170 -0.34 9.50 -9.66
N VAL A 171 -0.63 10.63 -10.32
CA VAL A 171 -2.00 10.94 -10.79
C VAL A 171 -2.49 9.92 -11.81
N SER A 172 -1.61 9.46 -12.71
CA SER A 172 -1.95 8.44 -13.70
C SER A 172 -2.25 7.09 -13.03
N GLU A 173 -1.43 6.69 -12.06
CA GLU A 173 -1.66 5.49 -11.25
C GLU A 173 -2.96 5.56 -10.46
N ILE A 174 -3.26 6.69 -9.81
CA ILE A 174 -4.54 6.92 -9.10
C ILE A 174 -5.72 6.72 -10.05
N ASN A 175 -5.67 7.26 -11.27
CA ASN A 175 -6.76 7.10 -12.23
C ASN A 175 -6.96 5.63 -12.63
N LEU A 176 -5.87 4.88 -12.84
CA LEU A 176 -5.95 3.45 -13.15
C LEU A 176 -6.58 2.64 -12.01
N LEU A 177 -6.18 2.93 -10.76
CA LEU A 177 -6.76 2.29 -9.57
C LEU A 177 -8.25 2.64 -9.43
N LEU A 178 -8.64 3.88 -9.68
CA LEU A 178 -10.05 4.30 -9.66
C LEU A 178 -10.89 3.56 -10.72
N ASP A 179 -10.36 3.36 -11.92
CA ASP A 179 -11.02 2.60 -12.98
C ASP A 179 -11.15 1.10 -12.59
N GLU A 180 -10.12 0.52 -11.98
CA GLU A 180 -10.15 -0.84 -11.46
C GLU A 180 -11.21 -1.00 -10.35
N ILE A 181 -11.21 -0.10 -9.37
CA ILE A 181 -12.21 -0.08 -8.28
C ILE A 181 -13.62 0.07 -8.84
N ALA A 182 -13.84 0.92 -9.86
CA ALA A 182 -15.13 1.08 -10.51
C ALA A 182 -15.60 -0.21 -11.20
N SER A 183 -14.71 -0.89 -11.91
CA SER A 183 -14.96 -2.20 -12.55
C SER A 183 -15.30 -3.29 -11.52
N LEU A 184 -14.52 -3.35 -10.43
CA LEU A 184 -14.75 -4.29 -9.33
C LEU A 184 -16.09 -4.03 -8.64
N ASN A 185 -16.44 -2.76 -8.38
CA ASN A 185 -17.74 -2.40 -7.81
C ASN A 185 -18.91 -2.85 -8.69
N SER A 186 -18.80 -2.72 -10.01
CA SER A 186 -19.83 -3.21 -10.95
C SER A 186 -19.98 -4.75 -10.88
N SER A 187 -18.86 -5.46 -10.83
CA SER A 187 -18.83 -6.92 -10.75
C SER A 187 -19.36 -7.45 -9.40
N ILE A 188 -18.97 -6.81 -8.29
CA ILE A 188 -19.51 -7.10 -6.95
C ILE A 188 -21.02 -6.90 -6.94
N HIS A 189 -21.51 -5.76 -7.45
CA HIS A 189 -22.94 -5.49 -7.49
C HIS A 189 -23.71 -6.54 -8.28
N SER A 190 -23.22 -6.91 -9.47
CA SER A 190 -23.83 -7.94 -10.32
C SER A 190 -23.95 -9.30 -9.61
N ILE A 191 -22.89 -9.76 -8.93
CA ILE A 191 -22.88 -11.05 -8.23
C ILE A 191 -23.77 -11.03 -6.99
N GLU A 192 -23.73 -9.95 -6.21
CA GLU A 192 -24.47 -9.84 -4.95
C GLU A 192 -25.98 -9.70 -5.15
N THR A 193 -26.45 -9.36 -6.36
CA THR A 193 -27.89 -9.45 -6.71
C THR A 193 -28.44 -10.88 -6.54
N GLY A 194 -27.58 -11.91 -6.62
CA GLY A 194 -27.91 -13.31 -6.40
C GLY A 194 -27.90 -13.77 -4.93
N LEU A 195 -27.81 -12.85 -3.97
CA LEU A 195 -27.75 -13.10 -2.51
C LEU A 195 -26.47 -13.80 -2.00
N SER A 196 -25.43 -13.92 -2.84
CA SER A 196 -24.13 -14.48 -2.45
C SER A 196 -23.06 -13.39 -2.35
N PRO A 197 -22.32 -13.29 -1.23
CA PRO A 197 -21.22 -12.32 -1.09
C PRO A 197 -20.12 -12.54 -2.13
N ALA A 198 -19.66 -11.47 -2.77
CA ALA A 198 -18.54 -11.53 -3.73
C ALA A 198 -17.18 -11.39 -3.02
N ASN A 199 -16.85 -12.33 -2.13
CA ASN A 199 -15.72 -12.23 -1.19
C ASN A 199 -14.39 -11.89 -1.88
N ASP A 200 -13.95 -12.68 -2.84
CA ASP A 200 -12.65 -12.49 -3.49
C ASP A 200 -12.57 -11.16 -4.28
N LEU A 201 -13.69 -10.69 -4.84
CA LEU A 201 -13.73 -9.41 -5.54
C LEU A 201 -13.66 -8.23 -4.56
N ARG A 202 -14.25 -8.39 -3.37
CA ARG A 202 -14.11 -7.39 -2.31
C ARG A 202 -12.68 -7.34 -1.80
N ASP A 203 -12.01 -8.48 -1.65
CA ASP A 203 -10.58 -8.53 -1.27
C ASP A 203 -9.71 -7.82 -2.31
N LYS A 204 -9.94 -8.06 -3.61
CA LYS A 204 -9.24 -7.33 -4.68
C LYS A 204 -9.48 -5.83 -4.64
N ARG A 205 -10.72 -5.41 -4.38
CA ARG A 205 -11.08 -3.99 -4.29
C ARG A 205 -10.48 -3.34 -3.05
N ASP A 206 -10.40 -4.06 -1.95
CA ASP A 206 -9.85 -3.54 -0.69
C ASP A 206 -8.31 -3.48 -0.75
N LEU A 207 -7.67 -4.20 -1.69
CA LEU A 207 -6.23 -4.14 -2.01
C LEU A 207 -5.86 -3.01 -2.99
N ALA A 208 -6.74 -2.71 -3.94
CA ALA A 208 -6.59 -1.63 -4.94
C ALA A 208 -6.82 -0.25 -4.31
#